data_AF-A0A1H6TLL2-F1
#
_entry.id   AF-A0A1H6TLL2-F1
#
_cell.length_a   1.000
_cell.length_b   1.000
_cell.length_c   1.000
_cell.angle_alpha   90.00
_cell.angle_beta   90.00
_cell.angle_gamma   90.00
#
_symmetry.space_group_name_H-M   'P 1'
#
loop_
_entity.id
_entity.type
_entity.pdbx_description
1 polymer ?
#
loop_
_entity_poly.entity_id
_entity_poly.type
_entity_poly.pdbx_seq_one_letter_code
_entity_poly.pdbx_strand_id
1 'polypeptide(L)'
;MDLKKLHLYLYTFCRYFIATIIISYAFAKLLETQFTTQPSVYDKPISSLSGFQLTWYYYGYSYWYGTIIAVTQIASSLLLFFRKTTRIGVILFLTYMVNIVMVDFAYDIEGAKGMATLLLAMGIFIFVSDYKVFFKLLIQEPPLFDTVERPNWFTKFSKVKYLYIPVVFIGFLYY
;
A
#
# COMPACT_ATOMS: atom_id res chain seq x y z
N MET A 1 13.86 25.23 19.00
CA MET A 1 13.18 23.95 19.26
C MET A 1 14.11 22.82 18.84
N ASP A 2 14.31 21.79 19.67
CA ASP A 2 15.19 20.67 19.36
C ASP A 2 14.61 19.85 18.18
N LEU A 3 15.34 19.78 17.07
CA LEU A 3 14.91 19.09 15.85
C LEU A 3 14.56 17.62 16.10
N LYS A 4 15.23 16.96 17.06
CA LYS A 4 14.94 15.56 17.41
C LYS A 4 13.59 15.43 18.09
N LYS A 5 13.24 16.38 18.97
CA LYS A 5 11.93 16.42 19.63
C LYS A 5 10.82 16.73 18.62
N LEU A 6 11.06 17.67 17.71
CA LEU A 6 10.12 17.96 16.62
C LEU A 6 9.86 16.72 15.77
N HIS A 7 10.91 16.03 15.34
CA HIS A 7 10.77 14.80 14.55
C HIS A 7 9.98 13.73 15.30
N LEU A 8 10.25 13.53 16.59
CA LEU A 8 9.51 12.57 17.43
C LEU A 8 8.02 12.91 17.54
N TYR A 9 7.69 14.19 17.77
CA TYR A 9 6.30 14.64 17.86
C TYR A 9 5.59 14.50 16.52
N LEU A 10 6.22 14.91 15.41
CA LEU A 10 5.65 14.78 14.07
C LEU A 10 5.45 13.30 13.70
N TYR A 11 6.44 12.44 13.97
CA TYR A 11 6.35 10.99 13.76
C TYR A 11 5.18 10.38 14.54
N THR A 12 5.04 10.78 15.80
CA THR A 12 3.94 10.31 16.66
C THR A 12 2.60 10.80 16.11
N PHE A 13 2.49 12.10 15.80
CA PHE A 13 1.28 12.69 15.22
C PHE A 13 0.87 11.97 13.94
N CYS A 14 1.79 11.78 12.98
CA CYS A 14 1.50 11.13 11.71
C CYS A 14 0.93 9.73 11.90
N ARG A 15 1.49 8.95 12.83
CA ARG A 15 1.02 7.59 13.11
C ARG A 15 -0.40 7.56 13.65
N TYR A 16 -0.68 8.35 14.69
CA TYR A 16 -2.01 8.38 15.30
C TYR A 16 -3.04 8.97 14.34
N PHE A 17 -2.66 9.98 13.55
CA PHE A 17 -3.53 10.58 12.55
C PHE A 17 -3.90 9.59 11.44
N ILE A 18 -2.91 8.92 10.83
CA ILE A 18 -3.16 7.87 9.82
C ILE A 18 -4.04 6.78 10.41
N ALA A 19 -3.68 6.23 11.57
CA ALA A 19 -4.43 5.13 12.18
C ALA A 19 -5.91 5.51 12.40
N THR A 20 -6.17 6.72 12.88
CA THR A 20 -7.52 7.23 13.16
C THR A 20 -8.33 7.46 11.89
N ILE A 21 -7.73 8.03 10.84
CA ILE A 21 -8.46 8.28 9.59
C ILE A 21 -8.73 6.96 8.85
N ILE A 22 -7.72 6.11 8.72
CA ILE A 22 -7.85 4.84 7.99
C ILE A 22 -8.83 3.90 8.67
N ILE A 23 -8.82 3.83 10.02
CA ILE A 23 -9.78 2.96 10.71
C ILE A 23 -11.22 3.44 10.47
N SER A 24 -11.46 4.75 10.42
CA SER A 24 -12.76 5.33 10.06
C SER A 24 -13.18 4.92 8.64
N TYR A 25 -12.29 5.06 7.65
CA TYR A 25 -12.57 4.62 6.27
C TYR A 25 -12.77 3.11 6.13
N ALA A 26 -12.13 2.31 6.97
CA ALA A 26 -12.32 0.87 6.97
C ALA A 26 -13.70 0.50 7.53
N PHE A 27 -14.12 1.11 8.63
CA PHE A 27 -15.47 0.93 9.15
C PHE A 27 -16.54 1.41 8.17
N ALA A 28 -16.30 2.51 7.45
CA ALA A 28 -17.22 2.96 6.40
C ALA A 28 -17.43 1.91 5.30
N LYS A 29 -16.39 1.15 4.94
CA LYS A 29 -16.50 0.02 4.00
C LYS A 29 -17.26 -1.17 4.56
N LEU A 30 -17.03 -1.52 5.83
CA LEU A 30 -17.73 -2.64 6.49
C LEU A 30 -19.22 -2.36 6.71
N LEU A 31 -19.55 -1.10 7.00
CA LEU A 31 -20.93 -0.64 7.21
C LEU A 31 -21.64 -0.27 5.90
N GLU A 32 -21.03 -0.57 4.74
CA GLU A 32 -21.58 -0.26 3.42
C GLU A 32 -21.98 1.22 3.28
N THR A 33 -21.26 2.13 3.93
CA THR A 33 -21.40 3.57 3.70
C THR A 33 -20.39 4.07 2.67
N GLN A 34 -19.39 3.26 2.34
CA GLN A 34 -18.44 3.45 1.26
C GLN A 34 -18.58 2.33 0.22
N PHE A 35 -18.35 2.66 -1.06
CA PHE A 35 -18.59 1.79 -2.22
C PHE A 35 -20.06 1.45 -2.52
N THR A 36 -20.97 2.31 -2.06
CA THR A 36 -22.37 2.25 -2.48
C THR A 36 -22.58 3.06 -3.75
N THR A 37 -23.25 2.44 -4.71
CA THR A 37 -23.63 3.11 -5.95
C THR A 37 -25.00 3.74 -5.79
N GLN A 38 -25.19 4.95 -6.30
CA GLN A 38 -26.47 5.65 -6.23
C GLN A 38 -27.47 5.02 -7.21
N PRO A 39 -28.77 4.94 -6.89
CA PRO A 39 -29.78 4.37 -7.79
C PRO A 39 -29.80 5.01 -9.19
N SER A 40 -29.47 6.31 -9.27
CA SER A 40 -29.37 7.07 -10.53
C SER A 40 -28.29 6.56 -11.50
N VAL A 41 -27.43 5.64 -11.06
CA VAL A 41 -26.33 5.07 -11.84
C VAL A 41 -26.70 3.70 -12.42
N TYR A 42 -27.73 3.02 -11.90
CA TYR A 42 -28.03 1.62 -12.26
C TYR A 42 -28.44 1.44 -13.73
N ASP A 43 -29.14 2.41 -14.30
CA ASP A 43 -29.62 2.35 -15.69
C ASP A 43 -28.66 3.01 -16.69
N LYS A 44 -27.50 3.49 -16.23
CA LYS A 44 -26.53 4.15 -17.11
C LYS A 44 -25.66 3.14 -17.84
N PRO A 45 -25.38 3.33 -19.14
CA PRO A 45 -24.39 2.52 -19.83
C PRO A 45 -23.00 2.75 -19.20
N ILE A 46 -22.20 1.68 -19.09
CA ILE A 46 -20.87 1.71 -18.46
C ILE A 46 -19.98 2.79 -19.07
N SER A 47 -20.06 3.00 -20.38
CA SER A 47 -19.29 4.01 -21.12
C SER A 47 -19.62 5.46 -20.74
N SER A 48 -20.72 5.70 -20.03
CA SER A 48 -21.16 7.03 -19.58
C SER A 48 -20.87 7.30 -18.10
N LEU A 49 -20.33 6.32 -17.38
CA LEU A 49 -20.01 6.47 -15.96
C LEU A 49 -18.79 7.37 -15.78
N SER A 50 -18.85 8.25 -14.79
CA SER A 50 -17.65 8.94 -14.34
C SER A 50 -16.66 7.95 -13.70
N GLY A 51 -15.37 8.30 -13.64
CA GLY A 51 -14.37 7.44 -13.01
C GLY A 51 -14.70 7.12 -11.55
N PHE A 52 -15.27 8.07 -10.81
CA PHE A 52 -15.81 7.83 -9.46
C PHE A 52 -16.94 6.78 -9.46
N GLN A 53 -17.95 6.94 -10.32
CA GLN A 53 -19.09 6.01 -10.38
C GLN A 53 -18.64 4.60 -10.76
N LEU A 54 -17.77 4.48 -11.76
CA LEU A 54 -17.21 3.22 -12.20
C LEU A 54 -16.42 2.53 -11.08
N THR A 55 -15.58 3.30 -10.37
CA THR A 55 -14.76 2.79 -9.28
C THR A 55 -15.61 2.33 -8.10
N TRP A 56 -16.61 3.13 -7.69
CA TRP A 56 -17.52 2.75 -6.60
C TRP A 56 -18.36 1.53 -6.96
N TYR A 57 -18.81 1.41 -8.21
CA TYR A 57 -19.52 0.23 -8.69
C TYR A 57 -18.62 -1.01 -8.66
N TYR A 58 -17.39 -0.92 -9.16
CA TYR A 58 -16.44 -2.02 -9.17
C TYR A 58 -16.11 -2.54 -7.77
N TYR A 59 -15.72 -1.65 -6.85
CA TYR A 59 -15.41 -2.04 -5.47
C TYR A 59 -16.65 -2.46 -4.68
N GLY A 60 -17.83 -1.95 -5.04
CA GLY A 60 -19.12 -2.31 -4.43
C GLY A 60 -19.67 -3.65 -4.90
N TYR A 61 -19.24 -4.16 -6.06
CA TYR A 61 -19.74 -5.42 -6.62
C TYR A 61 -19.46 -6.64 -5.73
N SER A 62 -18.28 -6.71 -5.10
CA SER A 62 -17.88 -7.84 -4.26
C SER A 62 -17.73 -7.42 -2.79
N TYR A 63 -18.75 -7.73 -1.99
CA TYR A 63 -18.72 -7.51 -0.54
C TYR A 63 -17.51 -8.16 0.13
N TRP A 64 -17.19 -9.40 -0.27
CA TRP A 64 -16.04 -10.14 0.22
C TRP A 64 -14.72 -9.39 -0.04
N TYR A 65 -14.53 -8.87 -1.26
CA TYR A 65 -13.34 -8.12 -1.61
C TYR A 65 -13.25 -6.79 -0.82
N GLY A 66 -14.37 -6.07 -0.71
CA GLY A 66 -14.46 -4.86 0.13
C GLY A 66 -14.11 -5.12 1.60
N THR A 67 -14.54 -6.26 2.13
CA THR A 67 -14.25 -6.69 3.51
C THR A 67 -12.76 -6.97 3.70
N ILE A 68 -12.09 -7.65 2.75
CA ILE A 68 -10.64 -7.88 2.81
C ILE A 68 -9.89 -6.54 2.86
N ILE A 69 -10.27 -5.58 2.02
CA ILE A 69 -9.67 -4.23 2.01
C ILE A 69 -9.83 -3.58 3.38
N ALA A 70 -11.05 -3.59 3.94
CA ALA A 70 -11.34 -2.99 5.23
C ALA A 70 -10.59 -3.65 6.38
N VAL A 71 -10.55 -4.99 6.44
CA VAL A 71 -9.80 -5.74 7.45
C VAL A 71 -8.30 -5.43 7.38
N THR A 72 -7.75 -5.34 6.17
CA THR A 72 -6.34 -4.97 5.97
C THR A 72 -6.07 -3.54 6.46
N GLN A 73 -6.98 -2.61 6.19
CA GLN A 73 -6.91 -1.23 6.69
C GLN A 73 -6.96 -1.19 8.23
N ILE A 74 -7.91 -1.89 8.86
CA ILE A 74 -8.02 -1.99 10.32
C ILE A 74 -6.74 -2.57 10.92
N ALA A 75 -6.24 -3.69 10.37
CA ALA A 75 -5.02 -4.33 10.85
C ALA A 75 -3.84 -3.35 10.82
N SER A 76 -3.65 -2.62 9.70
CA SER A 76 -2.59 -1.62 9.60
C SER A 76 -2.73 -0.49 10.62
N SER A 77 -3.95 0.03 10.85
CA SER A 77 -4.22 1.09 11.82
C SER A 77 -3.95 0.64 13.25
N LEU A 78 -4.39 -0.56 13.62
CA LEU A 78 -4.11 -1.14 14.94
C LEU A 78 -2.60 -1.27 15.17
N LEU A 79 -1.85 -1.75 14.17
CA LEU A 79 -0.39 -1.85 14.24
C LEU A 79 0.29 -0.48 14.36
N LEU A 80 -0.27 0.57 13.75
CA LEU A 80 0.27 1.94 13.84
C LEU A 80 0.06 2.59 15.21
N PHE A 81 -0.99 2.22 15.95
CA PHE A 81 -1.23 2.71 17.32
C PHE A 81 -0.14 2.27 18.30
N PHE A 82 0.40 1.05 18.17
CA PHE A 82 1.43 0.56 19.08
C PHE A 82 2.84 0.84 18.54
N ARG A 83 3.69 1.42 19.39
CA ARG A 83 5.08 1.80 19.03
C ARG A 83 5.93 0.62 18.55
N LYS A 84 5.69 -0.57 19.08
CA LYS A 84 6.48 -1.77 18.76
C LYS A 84 6.14 -2.36 17.38
N THR A 85 4.91 -2.16 16.91
CA THR A 85 4.39 -2.76 15.67
C THR A 85 4.35 -1.78 14.50
N THR A 86 4.77 -0.53 14.70
CA THR A 86 4.67 0.55 13.70
C THR A 86 5.32 0.20 12.37
N ARG A 87 6.45 -0.50 12.38
CA ARG A 87 7.17 -0.89 11.15
C ARG A 87 6.35 -1.81 10.26
N ILE A 88 5.67 -2.79 10.87
CA ILE A 88 4.78 -3.70 10.15
C ILE A 88 3.54 -2.93 9.68
N GLY A 89 2.99 -2.09 10.57
CA GLY A 89 1.82 -1.27 10.27
C GLY A 89 2.05 -0.32 9.09
N VAL A 90 3.20 0.36 9.02
CA VAL A 90 3.49 1.31 7.93
C VAL A 90 3.74 0.61 6.59
N ILE A 91 4.38 -0.58 6.58
CA ILE A 91 4.54 -1.37 5.34
C ILE A 91 3.17 -1.79 4.80
N LEU A 92 2.32 -2.32 5.68
CA LEU A 92 0.97 -2.75 5.30
C LEU A 92 0.14 -1.56 4.81
N PHE A 93 0.22 -0.43 5.51
CA PHE A 93 -0.41 0.84 5.12
C PHE A 93 0.02 1.27 3.72
N LEU A 94 1.33 1.36 3.46
CA LEU A 94 1.84 1.84 2.18
C LEU A 94 1.41 0.94 1.01
N THR A 95 1.30 -0.37 1.23
CA THR A 95 0.92 -1.34 0.20
C THR A 95 -0.42 -0.99 -0.44
N TYR A 96 -1.47 -0.77 0.36
CA TYR A 96 -2.76 -0.38 -0.17
C TYR A 96 -2.87 1.12 -0.44
N MET A 97 -2.17 1.97 0.32
CA MET A 97 -2.32 3.42 0.19
C MET A 97 -1.77 3.93 -1.14
N VAL A 98 -0.67 3.35 -1.62
CA VAL A 98 -0.14 3.63 -2.96
C VAL A 98 -1.18 3.27 -4.03
N ASN A 99 -1.85 2.12 -3.89
CA ASN A 99 -2.90 1.70 -4.82
C ASN A 99 -4.12 2.65 -4.78
N ILE A 100 -4.57 3.05 -3.59
CA ILE A 100 -5.67 4.01 -3.43
C ILE A 100 -5.34 5.33 -4.13
N VAL A 101 -4.15 5.89 -3.89
CA VAL A 101 -3.72 7.13 -4.56
C VAL A 101 -3.66 6.94 -6.07
N MET A 102 -3.12 5.82 -6.57
CA MET A 102 -3.09 5.54 -8.01
C MET A 102 -4.49 5.51 -8.62
N VAL A 103 -5.44 4.81 -7.99
CA VAL A 103 -6.84 4.75 -8.43
C VAL A 103 -7.47 6.14 -8.41
N ASP A 104 -7.30 6.88 -7.31
CA ASP A 104 -7.85 8.23 -7.15
C ASP A 104 -7.38 9.18 -8.26
N PHE A 105 -6.11 9.13 -8.64
CA PHE A 105 -5.60 9.93 -9.76
C PHE A 105 -6.03 9.40 -11.13
N ALA A 106 -5.98 8.09 -11.36
CA ALA A 106 -6.30 7.49 -12.65
C ALA A 106 -7.79 7.65 -13.03
N TYR A 107 -8.69 7.63 -12.04
CA TYR A 107 -10.14 7.73 -12.23
C TYR A 107 -10.73 9.11 -11.87
N ASP A 108 -9.86 10.10 -11.71
CA ASP A 108 -10.25 11.49 -11.45
C ASP A 108 -11.18 11.70 -10.24
N ILE A 109 -10.93 11.00 -9.13
CA ILE A 109 -11.76 11.06 -7.91
C ILE A 109 -11.43 12.31 -7.07
N GLU A 110 -11.86 13.48 -7.51
CA GLU A 110 -11.51 14.79 -6.92
C GLU A 110 -11.67 14.88 -5.39
N GLY A 111 -12.76 14.32 -4.84
CA GLY A 111 -13.07 14.40 -3.41
C GLY A 111 -12.14 13.58 -2.49
N ALA A 112 -11.38 12.62 -3.04
CA ALA A 112 -10.54 11.71 -2.24
C ALA A 112 -9.04 11.94 -2.41
N LYS A 113 -8.57 12.36 -3.60
CA LYS A 113 -7.13 12.36 -3.93
C LYS A 113 -6.29 13.21 -2.98
N GLY A 114 -6.80 14.37 -2.54
CA GLY A 114 -6.07 15.28 -1.67
C GLY A 114 -5.74 14.64 -0.32
N MET A 115 -6.76 14.07 0.32
CA MET A 115 -6.59 13.37 1.60
C MET A 115 -5.74 12.11 1.43
N ALA A 116 -5.95 11.35 0.36
CA ALA A 116 -5.17 10.16 0.06
C ALA A 116 -3.67 10.48 -0.12
N THR A 117 -3.35 11.55 -0.85
CA THR A 117 -1.97 11.99 -1.06
C THR A 117 -1.30 12.43 0.24
N LEU A 118 -2.03 13.17 1.09
CA LEU A 118 -1.54 13.59 2.41
C LEU A 118 -1.21 12.38 3.29
N LEU A 119 -2.14 11.41 3.39
CA LEU A 119 -1.93 10.20 4.17
C LEU A 119 -0.75 9.37 3.64
N LEU A 120 -0.62 9.24 2.31
CA LEU A 120 0.51 8.57 1.68
C LEU A 120 1.84 9.27 2.04
N ALA A 121 1.90 10.60 1.95
CA ALA A 121 3.08 11.37 2.31
C ALA A 121 3.47 11.18 3.79
N MET A 122 2.48 11.16 4.69
CA MET A 122 2.70 10.89 6.12
C MET A 122 3.21 9.46 6.36
N GLY A 123 2.70 8.47 5.62
CA GLY A 123 3.19 7.09 5.68
C GLY A 123 4.63 6.93 5.17
N ILE A 124 4.96 7.60 4.06
CA ILE A 124 6.33 7.66 3.52
C ILE A 124 7.25 8.31 4.54
N PHE A 125 6.83 9.41 5.17
CA PHE A 125 7.60 10.05 6.24
C PHE A 125 7.90 9.08 7.39
N ILE A 126 6.89 8.36 7.90
CA ILE A 126 7.08 7.34 8.96
C ILE A 126 8.05 6.24 8.50
N PHE A 127 7.93 5.78 7.27
CA PHE A 127 8.79 4.74 6.71
C PHE A 127 10.24 5.21 6.60
N VAL A 128 10.47 6.42 6.06
CA VAL A 128 11.81 6.99 5.88
C VAL A 128 12.46 7.37 7.22
N SER A 129 11.68 7.72 8.26
CA SER A 129 12.21 7.96 9.61
C SER A 129 13.02 6.77 10.16
N ASP A 130 12.70 5.54 9.75
CA ASP A 130 13.37 4.30 10.17
C ASP A 130 14.22 3.67 9.04
N TYR A 131 14.68 4.46 8.05
CA TYR A 131 15.31 3.96 6.81
C TYR A 131 16.44 2.94 7.03
N LYS A 132 17.28 3.11 8.05
CA LYS A 132 18.41 2.19 8.33
C LYS A 132 17.93 0.76 8.59
N VAL A 133 16.82 0.63 9.31
CA VAL A 133 16.23 -0.67 9.63
C VAL A 133 15.62 -1.28 8.37
N PHE A 134 14.87 -0.50 7.59
CA PHE A 134 14.29 -0.99 6.35
C PHE A 134 15.33 -1.35 5.30
N PHE A 135 16.40 -0.57 5.17
CA PHE A 135 17.54 -0.90 4.31
C PHE A 135 18.16 -2.24 4.70
N LYS A 136 18.37 -2.48 6.00
CA LYS A 136 18.87 -3.75 6.52
C LYS A 136 17.89 -4.92 6.29
N LEU A 137 16.58 -4.68 6.36
CA LEU A 137 15.57 -5.72 6.17
C LEU A 137 15.35 -6.08 4.69
N LEU A 138 15.43 -5.10 3.79
CA LEU A 138 14.99 -5.24 2.40
C LEU A 138 16.14 -5.38 1.40
N ILE A 139 17.30 -4.77 1.69
CA ILE A 139 18.40 -4.64 0.72
C ILE A 139 19.63 -5.44 1.17
N GLN A 140 19.93 -5.46 2.47
CA GLN A 140 21.10 -6.20 2.96
C GLN A 140 20.88 -7.71 2.81
N GLU A 141 21.88 -8.42 2.28
CA GLU A 141 21.84 -9.88 2.19
C GLU A 141 21.63 -10.48 3.59
N PRO A 142 20.70 -11.44 3.75
CA PRO A 142 20.47 -12.03 5.04
C PRO A 142 21.67 -12.91 5.44
N PRO A 143 22.01 -12.96 6.73
CA PRO A 143 23.22 -13.63 7.23
C PRO A 143 23.23 -15.14 6.95
N LEU A 144 22.08 -15.73 6.61
CA LEU A 144 21.96 -17.11 6.15
C LEU A 144 22.85 -17.39 4.93
N PHE A 145 23.12 -16.38 4.09
CA PHE A 145 23.89 -16.55 2.88
C PHE A 145 25.38 -16.18 2.99
N ASP A 146 25.82 -15.74 4.18
CA ASP A 146 27.23 -15.41 4.48
C ASP A 146 27.99 -16.60 5.09
N THR A 147 27.31 -17.52 5.77
CA THR A 147 27.95 -18.59 6.55
C THR A 147 28.03 -19.93 5.83
N VAL A 148 27.39 -20.06 4.66
CA VAL A 148 27.39 -21.29 3.88
C VAL A 148 28.45 -21.19 2.80
N GLU A 149 29.47 -22.04 2.84
CA GLU A 149 30.40 -22.24 1.72
C GLU A 149 29.58 -22.63 0.49
N ARG A 150 29.35 -21.68 -0.42
CA ARG A 150 28.55 -21.93 -1.62
C ARG A 150 29.38 -22.78 -2.59
N PRO A 151 28.92 -23.99 -2.99
CA PRO A 151 29.64 -24.76 -3.98
C PRO A 151 29.77 -23.97 -5.29
N ASN A 152 30.93 -24.04 -5.95
CA ASN A 152 31.28 -23.23 -7.14
C ASN A 152 30.31 -23.36 -8.33
N TRP A 153 29.47 -24.39 -8.38
CA TRP A 153 28.40 -24.53 -9.37
C TRP A 153 27.22 -23.58 -9.09
N PHE A 154 26.91 -23.31 -7.82
CA PHE A 154 25.81 -22.46 -7.41
C PHE A 154 26.04 -20.98 -7.82
N THR A 155 27.29 -20.52 -7.76
CA THR A 155 27.70 -19.20 -8.25
C THR A 155 27.67 -19.09 -9.79
N LYS A 156 27.84 -20.21 -10.52
CA LYS A 156 27.61 -20.25 -11.97
C LYS A 156 26.12 -20.14 -12.31
N PHE A 157 25.25 -20.85 -11.57
CA PHE A 157 23.79 -20.75 -11.77
C PHE A 157 23.23 -19.37 -11.44
N SER A 158 23.84 -18.66 -10.47
CA SER A 158 23.52 -17.25 -10.19
C SER A 158 23.63 -16.34 -11.43
N LYS A 159 24.51 -16.64 -12.39
CA LYS A 159 24.65 -15.86 -13.63
C LYS A 159 23.58 -16.19 -14.68
N VAL A 160 22.88 -17.32 -14.57
CA VAL A 160 21.84 -17.75 -15.51
C VAL A 160 20.68 -16.76 -15.54
N LYS A 161 20.40 -16.06 -14.44
CA LYS A 161 19.35 -15.04 -14.36
C LYS A 161 19.52 -13.92 -15.41
N TYR A 162 20.75 -13.57 -15.77
CA TYR A 162 21.02 -12.53 -16.77
C TYR A 162 20.68 -12.96 -18.20
N LEU A 163 20.61 -14.27 -18.48
CA LEU A 163 20.16 -14.81 -19.77
C LEU A 163 18.66 -15.15 -19.73
N TYR A 164 18.21 -15.77 -18.63
CA TYR A 164 16.84 -16.20 -18.46
C TYR A 164 15.85 -15.03 -18.49
N ILE A 165 16.15 -13.93 -17.78
CA ILE A 165 15.25 -12.77 -17.70
C ILE A 165 14.96 -12.17 -19.09
N PRO A 166 15.97 -11.85 -19.93
CA PRO A 166 15.73 -11.39 -21.30
C PRO A 166 15.00 -12.41 -22.18
N VAL A 167 15.33 -13.70 -22.09
CA VAL A 167 14.71 -14.76 -22.91
C VAL A 167 13.22 -14.88 -22.60
N VAL A 168 12.85 -14.89 -21.32
CA VAL A 168 11.44 -14.89 -20.91
C VAL A 168 10.74 -13.63 -21.38
N PHE A 169 11.39 -12.46 -21.26
CA PHE A 169 10.83 -11.19 -21.71
C PHE A 169 10.57 -11.18 -23.22
N ILE A 170 11.51 -11.70 -24.02
CA ILE A 170 11.34 -11.87 -25.46
C ILE A 170 10.22 -12.88 -25.74
N GLY A 171 10.17 -14.01 -25.04
CA GLY A 171 9.11 -15.00 -25.20
C GLY A 171 7.70 -14.42 -25.01
N PHE A 172 7.52 -13.51 -24.05
CA PHE A 172 6.25 -12.79 -23.86
C PHE A 172 5.94 -11.75 -24.94
N LEU A 173 6.93 -11.21 -25.64
CA LEU A 173 6.71 -10.22 -26.72
C LEU A 173 6.31 -10.86 -28.05
N TYR A 174 6.57 -12.16 -28.21
CA TYR A 174 6.27 -12.92 -29.44
C TYR A 174 5.03 -13.83 -29.29
N TYR A 175 4.33 -13.75 -28.16
CA TYR A 175 3.03 -14.40 -27.89
C TYR A 175 1.95 -13.33 -27.79
#